data_AF-A0A365Y5L4-F1
#
_entry.id   AF-A0A365Y5L4-F1
#
_cell.length_a   1.000
_cell.length_b   1.000
_cell.length_c   1.000
_cell.angle_alpha   90.00
_cell.angle_beta   90.00
_cell.angle_gamma   90.00
#
_symmetry.space_group_name_H-M   'P 1'
#
loop_
_entity.id
_entity.type
_entity.pdbx_description
1 polymer ?
#
loop_
_entity_poly.entity_id
_entity_poly.type
_entity_poly.pdbx_seq_one_letter_code
_entity_poly.pdbx_strand_id
1 'polypeptide(L)'
;MNLSTSTIFRQQLDGGGTKMLSMEAVSDSFKLVLNLMDGPYPDATIGNDSLKLKTYVYSKTARLQSGLVVAAISNMGVYNYLNTDTSSITLDFINTKLKKVSGHFYFEADGHKVTGSGEFRNACYVTLP
;
A
#
# COMPACT_ATOMS: atom_id res chain seq x y z
N MET A 1 12.16 10.42 4.65
CA MET A 1 10.94 9.86 5.28
C MET A 1 11.19 8.39 5.48
N ASN A 2 10.93 7.88 6.69
CA ASN A 2 11.14 6.47 7.00
C ASN A 2 9.79 5.77 7.11
N LEU A 3 9.76 4.49 6.75
CA LEU A 3 8.58 3.65 6.96
C LEU A 3 8.37 3.46 8.47
N SER A 4 7.22 3.84 8.99
CA SER A 4 6.85 3.73 10.40
C SER A 4 6.14 2.42 10.70
N THR A 5 5.24 1.99 9.81
CA THR A 5 4.47 0.75 9.98
C THR A 5 4.35 0.03 8.64
N SER A 6 4.27 -1.31 8.70
CA SER A 6 4.15 -2.16 7.51
C SER A 6 3.61 -3.52 7.91
N THR A 7 2.38 -3.79 7.51
CA THR A 7 1.59 -4.92 8.00
C THR A 7 0.92 -5.61 6.83
N ILE A 8 1.20 -6.90 6.67
CA ILE A 8 0.43 -7.81 5.86
C ILE A 8 -0.64 -8.45 6.74
N PHE A 9 -1.90 -8.37 6.32
CA PHE A 9 -3.00 -9.03 7.00
C PHE A 9 -3.96 -9.67 5.99
N ARG A 10 -4.79 -10.57 6.48
CA ARG A 10 -5.76 -11.32 5.69
C ARG A 10 -7.16 -10.88 6.08
N GLN A 11 -8.05 -10.83 5.10
CA GLN A 11 -9.45 -10.59 5.34
C GLN A 11 -10.28 -11.59 4.55
N GLN A 12 -11.22 -12.25 5.23
CA GLN A 12 -12.18 -13.12 4.59
C GLN A 12 -13.35 -12.26 4.12
N LEU A 13 -13.60 -12.27 2.81
CA LEU A 13 -14.76 -11.63 2.20
C LEU A 13 -15.69 -12.72 1.66
N ASP A 14 -16.95 -12.38 1.43
CA ASP A 14 -17.95 -13.32 0.91
C ASP A 14 -17.55 -13.96 -0.44
N GLY A 15 -16.62 -13.34 -1.17
CA GLY A 15 -16.05 -13.83 -2.43
C GLY A 15 -14.70 -14.57 -2.31
N GLY A 16 -14.20 -14.82 -1.10
CA GLY A 16 -12.91 -15.46 -0.83
C GLY A 16 -11.96 -14.63 0.05
N GLY A 17 -10.83 -15.21 0.46
CA GLY A 17 -9.83 -14.52 1.28
C GLY A 17 -8.93 -13.59 0.45
N THR A 18 -8.78 -12.33 0.86
CA THR A 18 -7.84 -11.36 0.25
C THR A 18 -6.66 -11.08 1.17
N LYS A 19 -5.49 -10.80 0.59
CA LYS A 19 -4.32 -10.32 1.35
C LYS A 19 -4.17 -8.82 1.16
N MET A 20 -3.91 -8.13 2.24
CA MET A 20 -3.70 -6.68 2.22
C MET A 20 -2.32 -6.39 2.80
N LEU A 21 -1.60 -5.47 2.17
CA LEU A 21 -0.40 -4.88 2.75
C LEU A 21 -0.67 -3.40 2.94
N SER A 22 -0.58 -2.95 4.18
CA SER A 22 -0.62 -1.54 4.56
C SER A 22 0.76 -1.12 5.01
N MET A 23 1.26 -0.04 4.43
CA MET A 23 2.53 0.57 4.79
C MET A 23 2.32 2.05 5.05
N GLU A 24 3.02 2.59 6.04
CA GLU A 24 2.97 3.98 6.41
C GLU A 24 4.39 4.54 6.47
N ALA A 25 4.58 5.74 5.95
CA ALA A 25 5.80 6.50 6.12
C ALA A 25 5.44 7.88 6.67
N VAL A 26 6.15 8.31 7.71
CA VAL A 26 5.86 9.58 8.40
C VAL A 26 7.13 10.43 8.49
N SER A 27 6.95 11.73 8.38
CA SER A 27 7.94 12.79 8.62
C SER A 27 7.21 14.01 9.18
N ASP A 28 7.94 14.93 9.79
CA ASP A 28 7.35 16.10 10.48
C ASP A 28 6.38 16.93 9.62
N SER A 29 6.59 16.95 8.30
CA SER A 29 5.80 17.71 7.33
C SER A 29 4.85 16.87 6.48
N PHE A 30 5.01 15.55 6.44
CA PHE A 30 4.30 14.71 5.47
C PHE A 30 4.11 13.28 5.95
N LYS A 31 2.94 12.72 5.65
CA LYS A 31 2.58 11.32 5.88
C LYS A 31 2.12 10.67 4.58
N LEU A 32 2.59 9.46 4.34
CA LEU A 32 2.21 8.62 3.22
C LEU A 32 1.63 7.31 3.77
N VAL A 33 0.52 6.85 3.20
CA VAL A 33 -0.06 5.53 3.46
C VAL A 33 -0.21 4.81 2.13
N LEU A 34 0.37 3.61 2.02
CA LEU A 34 0.23 2.73 0.87
C LEU A 34 -0.59 1.53 1.30
N ASN A 35 -1.72 1.31 0.66
CA ASN A 35 -2.57 0.16 0.87
C ASN A 35 -2.71 -0.58 -0.45
N LEU A 36 -2.28 -1.85 -0.47
CA LEU A 36 -2.54 -2.73 -1.59
C LEU A 36 -3.39 -3.92 -1.16
N MET A 37 -4.21 -4.37 -2.09
CA MET A 37 -5.06 -5.55 -1.96
C MET A 37 -4.66 -6.53 -3.06
N ASP A 38 -4.01 -7.61 -2.64
CA ASP A 38 -3.81 -8.78 -3.49
C ASP A 38 -5.02 -9.70 -3.34
N GLY A 39 -5.55 -10.09 -4.50
CA GLY A 39 -6.87 -10.70 -4.63
C GLY A 39 -6.98 -12.07 -3.97
N PRO A 40 -7.92 -12.93 -4.41
CA PRO A 40 -8.22 -14.16 -3.72
C PRO A 40 -6.96 -15.05 -3.56
N TYR A 41 -6.75 -15.57 -2.35
CA TYR A 41 -5.77 -16.62 -2.08
C TYR A 41 -6.48 -17.97 -1.89
N PRO A 42 -5.93 -19.09 -2.39
CA PRO A 42 -6.50 -20.41 -2.13
C PRO A 42 -6.42 -20.75 -0.63
N ASP A 43 -7.47 -21.33 -0.04
CA ASP A 43 -7.49 -21.69 1.39
C ASP A 43 -6.34 -22.62 1.81
N ALA A 44 -5.92 -23.53 0.91
CA ALA A 44 -4.75 -24.40 1.11
C ALA A 44 -3.42 -23.62 1.26
N THR A 45 -3.42 -22.31 0.99
CA THR A 45 -2.27 -21.41 1.08
C THR A 45 -2.43 -20.34 2.15
N ILE A 46 -3.30 -20.55 3.15
CA ILE A 46 -3.53 -19.57 4.22
C ILE A 46 -2.24 -19.17 4.94
N GLY A 47 -1.25 -20.07 5.06
CA GLY A 47 0.08 -19.79 5.63
C GLY A 47 1.07 -19.08 4.71
N ASN A 48 0.72 -18.79 3.46
CA ASN A 48 1.61 -18.13 2.51
C ASN A 48 1.51 -16.60 2.65
N ASP A 49 2.57 -15.94 3.09
CA ASP A 49 2.65 -14.47 3.19
C ASP A 49 3.10 -13.78 1.89
N SER A 50 3.29 -14.54 0.82
CA SER A 50 3.68 -13.97 -0.46
C SER A 50 2.53 -13.21 -1.11
N LEU A 51 2.86 -12.04 -1.64
CA LEU A 51 2.04 -11.19 -2.49
C LEU A 51 2.51 -11.34 -3.93
N LYS A 52 1.61 -11.17 -4.90
CA LYS A 52 1.99 -11.17 -6.32
C LYS A 52 2.86 -9.97 -6.64
N LEU A 53 3.97 -10.22 -7.33
CA LEU A 53 4.80 -9.18 -7.92
C LEU A 53 4.10 -8.65 -9.17
N LYS A 54 3.41 -7.53 -9.02
CA LYS A 54 2.64 -6.84 -10.07
C LYS A 54 2.42 -5.39 -9.68
N THR A 55 1.84 -4.63 -10.61
CA THR A 55 1.31 -3.30 -10.34
C THR A 55 -0.13 -3.40 -9.83
N TYR A 56 -0.37 -2.78 -8.69
CA TYR A 56 -1.65 -2.59 -8.05
C TYR A 56 -2.11 -1.17 -8.34
N VAL A 57 -3.33 -1.00 -8.83
CA VAL A 57 -3.87 0.29 -9.26
C VAL A 57 -5.11 0.65 -8.46
N TYR A 58 -5.18 1.91 -8.05
CA TYR A 58 -6.40 2.57 -7.60
C TYR A 58 -6.77 3.65 -8.62
N SER A 59 -8.06 3.76 -8.93
CA SER A 59 -8.59 4.81 -9.78
C SER A 59 -10.03 5.08 -9.39
N LYS A 60 -10.32 6.33 -9.01
CA LYS A 60 -11.68 6.77 -8.69
C LYS A 60 -12.61 6.67 -9.89
N THR A 61 -12.12 7.06 -11.07
CA THR A 61 -12.87 7.05 -12.33
C THR A 61 -13.11 5.63 -12.86
N ALA A 62 -12.07 4.80 -12.89
CA ALA A 62 -12.17 3.42 -13.39
C ALA A 62 -12.67 2.42 -12.33
N ARG A 63 -12.94 2.89 -11.09
CA ARG A 63 -13.38 2.09 -9.94
C ARG A 63 -12.44 0.92 -9.61
N LEU A 64 -11.14 1.17 -9.73
CA LEU A 64 -10.10 0.21 -9.34
C LEU A 64 -9.66 0.49 -7.90
N GLN A 65 -9.46 -0.56 -7.09
CA GLN A 65 -9.19 -0.43 -5.65
C GLN A 65 -8.04 -1.33 -5.14
N SER A 66 -7.12 -1.70 -6.02
CA SER A 66 -6.07 -2.66 -5.67
C SER A 66 -4.80 -2.03 -5.10
N GLY A 67 -4.50 -0.75 -5.38
CA GLY A 67 -3.26 -0.08 -4.95
C GLY A 67 -3.46 1.40 -4.66
N LEU A 68 -3.97 1.70 -3.48
CA LEU A 68 -4.26 3.06 -3.00
C LEU A 68 -3.04 3.66 -2.30
N VAL A 69 -2.63 4.85 -2.74
CA VAL A 69 -1.65 5.68 -2.03
C VAL A 69 -2.37 6.93 -1.56
N VAL A 70 -2.28 7.21 -0.26
CA VAL A 70 -2.82 8.42 0.37
C VAL A 70 -1.68 9.25 0.91
N ALA A 71 -1.67 10.52 0.54
CA ALA A 71 -0.73 11.51 1.04
C ALA A 71 -1.43 12.47 2.01
N ALA A 72 -0.71 12.94 3.01
CA ALA A 72 -1.18 13.97 3.91
C ALA A 72 -0.05 14.95 4.24
N ILE A 73 -0.40 16.23 4.34
CA ILE A 73 0.53 17.31 4.65
C ILE A 73 0.26 17.78 6.08
N SER A 74 1.31 17.93 6.88
CA SER A 74 1.22 18.46 8.23
C SER A 74 0.94 19.96 8.19
N ASN A 75 -0.10 20.39 8.89
CA ASN A 75 -0.42 21.79 9.14
C ASN A 75 -0.61 21.97 10.65
N MET A 76 0.32 22.69 11.28
CA MET A 76 0.34 22.91 12.74
C MET A 76 0.21 21.62 13.58
N GLY A 77 0.85 20.53 13.14
CA GLY A 77 0.82 19.25 13.84
C GLY A 77 -0.38 18.36 13.55
N VAL A 78 -1.29 18.78 12.66
CA VAL A 78 -2.41 17.96 12.16
C VAL A 78 -2.15 17.58 10.71
N TYR A 79 -2.28 16.29 10.38
CA TYR A 79 -2.17 15.82 9.00
C TYR A 79 -3.48 16.01 8.25
N ASN A 80 -3.45 16.86 7.22
CA ASN A 80 -4.55 17.04 6.28
C ASN A 80 -4.34 16.09 5.10
N TYR A 81 -5.25 15.13 4.95
CA TYR A 81 -5.21 14.13 3.89
C TYR A 81 -5.69 14.70 2.56
N LEU A 82 -4.95 14.41 1.50
CA LEU A 82 -5.31 14.73 0.12
C LEU A 82 -6.29 13.69 -0.42
N ASN A 83 -7.17 14.08 -1.33
CA ASN A 83 -8.10 13.15 -1.97
C ASN A 83 -7.45 12.52 -3.20
N THR A 84 -7.02 11.26 -3.09
CA THR A 84 -6.41 10.53 -4.20
C THR A 84 -7.41 10.30 -5.34
N ASP A 85 -7.03 10.71 -6.55
CA ASP A 85 -7.78 10.48 -7.79
C ASP A 85 -7.38 9.15 -8.43
N THR A 86 -6.07 8.92 -8.53
CA THR A 86 -5.47 7.69 -9.07
C THR A 86 -4.12 7.42 -8.39
N SER A 87 -3.76 6.15 -8.26
CA SER A 87 -2.46 5.75 -7.76
C SER A 87 -2.06 4.36 -8.23
N SER A 88 -0.77 4.07 -8.16
CA SER A 88 -0.23 2.74 -8.42
C SER A 88 0.86 2.39 -7.44
N ILE A 89 0.92 1.12 -7.05
CA ILE A 89 1.99 0.52 -6.26
C ILE A 89 2.49 -0.69 -7.03
N THR A 90 3.77 -0.73 -7.36
CA THR A 90 4.38 -1.90 -8.00
C THR A 90 5.26 -2.60 -6.98
N LEU A 91 5.04 -3.91 -6.81
CA LEU A 91 5.92 -4.75 -6.01
C LEU A 91 6.97 -5.40 -6.91
N ASP A 92 8.23 -5.05 -6.68
CA ASP A 92 9.37 -5.56 -7.46
C ASP A 92 10.00 -6.78 -6.76
N PHE A 93 9.87 -6.87 -5.43
CA PHE A 93 10.49 -7.92 -4.65
C PHE A 93 9.73 -8.21 -3.35
N ILE A 94 9.64 -9.49 -3.01
CA ILE A 94 9.20 -9.94 -1.69
C ILE A 94 10.07 -11.10 -1.20
N ASN A 95 10.52 -11.02 0.05
CA ASN A 95 11.21 -12.09 0.74
C ASN A 95 10.45 -12.45 2.01
N THR A 96 9.75 -13.57 1.96
CA THR A 96 8.92 -14.04 3.07
C THR A 96 9.73 -14.57 4.26
N LYS A 97 10.97 -15.04 4.03
CA LYS A 97 11.86 -15.49 5.12
C LYS A 97 12.40 -14.33 5.94
N LEU A 98 12.82 -13.26 5.26
CA LEU A 98 13.34 -12.05 5.90
C LEU A 98 12.25 -11.02 6.22
N LYS A 99 11.00 -11.30 5.82
CA LYS A 99 9.84 -10.40 5.90
C LYS A 99 10.14 -9.01 5.35
N LYS A 100 10.68 -8.98 4.12
CA LYS A 100 11.06 -7.75 3.41
C LYS A 100 10.29 -7.61 2.11
N VAL A 101 9.91 -6.38 1.79
CA VAL A 101 9.26 -6.02 0.53
C VAL A 101 9.94 -4.78 -0.08
N SER A 102 10.03 -4.74 -1.40
CA SER A 102 10.51 -3.58 -2.14
C SER A 102 9.61 -3.28 -3.33
N GLY A 103 9.57 -2.02 -3.71
CA GLY A 103 8.72 -1.57 -4.80
C GLY A 103 8.77 -0.06 -4.95
N HIS A 104 7.88 0.42 -5.81
CA HIS A 104 7.72 1.84 -6.09
C HIS A 104 6.24 2.21 -6.17
N PHE A 105 5.95 3.49 -6.00
CA PHE A 105 4.60 4.00 -6.00
C PHE A 105 4.51 5.33 -6.73
N TYR A 106 3.28 5.64 -7.14
CA TYR A 106 2.89 6.88 -7.76
C TYR A 106 1.46 7.23 -7.35
N PHE A 107 1.14 8.52 -7.24
CA PHE A 107 -0.22 9.00 -6.98
C PHE A 107 -0.47 10.38 -7.60
N GLU A 108 -1.75 10.62 -7.88
CA GLU A 108 -2.32 11.93 -8.18
C GLU A 108 -3.50 12.21 -7.23
N ALA A 109 -3.63 13.46 -6.78
CA ALA A 109 -4.64 13.86 -5.82
C ALA A 109 -5.18 15.29 -6.07
N ASP A 110 -6.33 15.56 -5.45
CA ASP A 110 -7.07 16.83 -5.43
C ASP A 110 -7.37 17.39 -6.84
N GLY A 111 -7.87 16.52 -7.72
CA GLY A 111 -8.19 16.83 -9.10
C GLY A 111 -6.95 16.90 -9.97
N HIS A 112 -6.02 15.95 -9.79
CA HIS A 112 -4.74 15.84 -10.49
C HIS A 112 -3.78 17.04 -10.30
N LYS A 113 -3.99 17.84 -9.24
CA LYS A 113 -3.16 19.02 -8.95
C LYS A 113 -1.90 18.68 -8.17
N VAL A 114 -1.96 17.61 -7.40
CA VAL A 114 -0.83 17.13 -6.60
C VAL A 114 -0.43 15.77 -7.12
N THR A 115 0.85 15.62 -7.46
CA THR A 115 1.42 14.36 -7.91
C THR A 115 2.61 13.99 -7.02
N GLY A 116 2.81 12.70 -6.80
CA GLY A 116 3.99 12.23 -6.08
C GLY A 116 4.36 10.80 -6.46
N SER A 117 5.63 10.48 -6.28
CA SER A 117 6.17 9.14 -6.53
C SER A 117 7.33 8.86 -5.58
N GLY A 118 7.64 7.58 -5.41
CA GLY A 118 8.81 7.18 -4.64
C GLY A 118 9.03 5.68 -4.67
N GLU A 119 10.06 5.26 -3.94
CA GLU A 119 10.45 3.87 -3.80
C GLU A 119 10.52 3.50 -2.31
N PHE A 120 10.18 2.25 -2.01
CA PHE A 120 10.47 1.62 -0.73
C PHE A 120 11.37 0.42 -0.99
N ARG A 121 12.49 0.36 -0.28
CA ARG A 121 13.51 -0.69 -0.46
C ARG A 121 13.70 -1.44 0.83
N ASN A 122 13.58 -2.77 0.76
CA ASN A 122 13.79 -3.67 1.89
C ASN A 122 12.94 -3.29 3.12
N ALA A 123 11.74 -2.79 2.89
CA ALA A 123 10.77 -2.47 3.93
C ALA A 123 10.43 -3.74 4.71
N CYS A 124 10.67 -3.74 6.02
CA CYS A 124 10.23 -4.83 6.87
C CYS A 124 8.70 -4.84 6.93
N TYR A 125 8.09 -6.01 7.01
CA TYR A 125 6.66 -6.14 7.28
C TYR A 125 6.40 -7.16 8.38
N VAL A 126 5.29 -7.00 9.09
CA VAL A 126 4.76 -7.99 10.01
C VAL A 126 3.56 -8.69 9.38
N THR A 127 3.36 -9.95 9.73
CA THR A 127 2.18 -10.71 9.30
C THR A 127 1.22 -10.78 10.47
N LEU A 128 -0.02 -10.34 10.27
CA LEU A 128 -1.12 -10.61 11.19
C LEU A 128 -1.93 -11.81 10.66
N PRO A 129 -2.18 -12.83 11.51
CA PRO A 129 -3.07 -13.94 11.18
C PRO A 129 -4.49 -13.45 10.87
#